data_AF-A0A392Q142-F1
#
_entry.id   AF-A0A392Q142-F1
#
_cell.length_a   1.000
_cell.length_b   1.000
_cell.length_c   1.000
_cell.angle_alpha   90.00
_cell.angle_beta   90.00
_cell.angle_gamma   90.00
#
_symmetry.space_group_name_H-M   'P 1'
#
loop_
_entity.id
_entity.type
_entity.pdbx_description
1 polymer ?
#
loop_
_entity_poly.entity_id
_entity_poly.type
_entity_poly.pdbx_seq_one_letter_code
_entity_poly.pdbx_strand_id
1 'polypeptide(L)' 'MDEDPKTLKVFPIPLRDSTDTALHYDRLSISPDGKILAATHGSTLQWLSAETGKVLDTAEKAHD' A
#
# COMPACT_ATOMS: atom_id res chain seq x y z
N MET A 1 -4.39 -23.07 -0.43
CA MET A 1 -3.34 -22.14 -0.87
C MET A 1 -2.50 -21.90 0.36
N ASP A 2 -1.56 -22.80 0.58
CA ASP A 2 -0.64 -22.77 1.71
C ASP A 2 0.27 -21.54 1.54
N GLU A 3 0.25 -20.64 2.52
CA GLU A 3 1.12 -19.46 2.55
C GLU A 3 2.57 -19.86 2.33
N ASP A 4 3.26 -19.17 1.41
CA ASP A 4 4.67 -19.41 1.14
C ASP A 4 5.48 -19.31 2.45
N PRO A 5 6.31 -20.32 2.79
CA PRO A 5 7.02 -20.37 4.08
C PRO A 5 8.08 -19.26 4.24
N LYS A 6 8.31 -18.44 3.20
CA LYS A 6 9.19 -17.27 3.22
C LYS A 6 8.44 -15.95 3.45
N THR A 7 7.11 -16.00 3.56
CA THR A 7 6.30 -14.82 3.78
C THR A 7 6.40 -14.42 5.25
N LEU A 8 7.14 -13.34 5.50
CA LEU A 8 7.31 -12.81 6.86
C LEU A 8 6.01 -12.19 7.40
N LYS A 9 5.21 -11.60 6.51
CA LYS A 9 3.93 -10.98 6.88
C LYS A 9 3.04 -10.80 5.67
N VAL A 10 1.80 -11.28 5.76
CA VAL A 10 0.72 -10.92 4.84
C VAL A 10 -0.14 -9.89 5.54
N PHE A 11 -0.39 -8.78 4.86
CA PHE A 11 -1.43 -7.84 5.27
C PHE A 11 -2.29 -7.55 4.05
N PRO A 12 -3.62 -7.55 4.20
CA PRO A 12 -4.49 -7.12 3.13
C PRO A 12 -4.24 -5.62 2.93
N ILE A 13 -3.89 -5.22 1.72
CA ILE A 13 -3.81 -3.81 1.33
C ILE A 13 -5.00 -3.50 0.42
N PRO A 14 -6.24 -3.43 0.94
CA PRO A 14 -7.39 -3.16 0.10
C PRO A 14 -7.38 -1.67 -0.22
N LEU A 15 -6.70 -1.28 -1.31
CA LEU A 15 -7.05 -0.02 -1.95
C LEU A 15 -8.44 -0.18 -2.52
N ARG A 16 -9.42 0.47 -1.92
CA ARG A 16 -10.80 0.43 -2.37
C ARG A 16 -11.11 1.73 -3.08
N ASP A 17 -11.61 1.62 -4.32
CA ASP A 17 -12.22 2.75 -4.99
C ASP A 17 -13.52 3.17 -4.28
N SER A 18 -14.09 4.31 -4.68
CA SER A 18 -15.43 4.76 -4.28
C SER A 18 -16.54 3.70 -4.49
N THR A 19 -16.27 2.70 -5.32
CA THR A 19 -17.15 1.55 -5.62
C THR A 19 -16.86 0.27 -4.80
N ASP A 20 -16.02 0.35 -3.76
CA ASP A 20 -15.54 -0.77 -2.91
C ASP A 20 -14.74 -1.85 -3.68
N THR A 21 -14.35 -1.56 -4.93
CA THR A 21 -13.56 -2.48 -5.75
C THR A 21 -12.09 -2.45 -5.32
N ALA A 22 -11.49 -3.63 -5.17
CA ALA A 22 -10.07 -3.75 -4.87
C ALA A 22 -9.24 -3.32 -6.08
N LEU A 23 -8.45 -2.26 -5.90
CA LEU A 23 -7.57 -1.70 -6.91
C LEU A 23 -6.17 -2.34 -6.83
N HIS A 24 -5.52 -2.47 -7.98
CA HIS A 24 -4.16 -2.99 -8.07
C HIS A 24 -3.16 -1.87 -7.85
N TYR A 25 -2.15 -2.06 -7.01
CA TYR A 25 -1.06 -1.09 -6.92
C TYR A 25 -0.10 -1.24 -8.10
N ASP A 26 0.29 -0.11 -8.69
CA ASP A 26 1.25 -0.07 -9.80
C ASP A 26 2.70 -0.13 -9.31
N ARG A 27 2.99 0.55 -8.19
CA ARG A 27 4.34 0.57 -7.58
C ARG A 27 4.27 0.56 -6.07
N LEU A 28 5.25 -0.11 -5.48
CA LEU A 28 5.46 -0.19 -4.04
C LEU A 28 6.92 0.13 -3.72
N SER A 29 7.16 0.90 -2.67
CA SER A 29 8.50 1.18 -2.14
C SER A 29 8.46 1.17 -0.62
N ILE A 30 9.48 0.60 0.00
CA ILE A 30 9.61 0.57 1.46
C ILE A 30 10.70 1.55 1.90
N SER A 31 10.45 2.25 3.01
CA SER A 31 11.45 3.11 3.62
C SER A 31 12.67 2.29 4.07
N PRO A 32 13.89 2.86 4.09
CA PRO A 32 15.08 2.15 4.54
C PRO A 32 14.99 1.62 5.99
N ASP A 33 14.21 2.31 6.83
CA ASP A 33 13.95 1.90 8.21
C ASP A 33 12.82 0.86 8.34
N GLY A 34 12.18 0.49 7.23
CA GLY A 34 11.15 -0.55 7.16
C GLY A 34 9.80 -0.16 7.77
N LYS A 35 9.60 1.10 8.19
CA LYS A 35 8.39 1.52 8.91
C LYS A 35 7.27 2.00 8.00
N ILE A 36 7.62 2.53 6.84
CA ILE A 36 6.68 3.16 5.91
C ILE A 36 6.71 2.41 4.58
N LEU A 37 5.52 2.07 4.09
CA LEU A 37 5.29 1.55 2.75
C LEU A 37 4.63 2.64 1.92
N ALA A 38 5.28 3.08 0.85
CA ALA A 38 4.68 3.93 -0.16
C ALA A 38 4.07 3.06 -1.26
N ALA A 39 2.81 3.31 -1.58
CA ALA A 39 2.04 2.56 -2.57
C ALA A 39 1.34 3.51 -3.52
N THR A 40 1.50 3.32 -4.83
CA THR A 40 0.85 4.16 -5.84
C THR A 40 -0.15 3.37 -6.65
N HIS A 41 -1.28 4.00 -6.95
CA HIS A 41 -2.26 3.52 -7.91
C HIS A 41 -2.76 4.69 -8.75
N GLY A 42 -2.51 4.65 -10.06
CA GLY A 42 -2.79 5.78 -10.96
C GLY A 42 -2.10 7.07 -10.50
N SER A 43 -2.88 8.10 -10.19
CA SER A 43 -2.41 9.39 -9.66
C SER A 43 -2.38 9.48 -8.13
N THR A 44 -2.80 8.42 -7.45
CA THR A 44 -2.89 8.41 -5.98
C THR A 44 -1.65 7.76 -5.39
N LEU A 45 -1.01 8.47 -4.47
CA LEU A 45 0.08 7.97 -3.65
C LEU A 45 -0.41 7.81 -2.21
N GLN A 46 -0.18 6.66 -1.61
CA GLN A 46 -0.52 6.39 -0.22
C GLN A 46 0.72 5.99 0.56
N TRP A 47 0.76 6.42 1.80
CA TRP A 47 1.73 5.94 2.77
C TRP A 47 1.02 5.06 3.77
N LEU A 48 1.59 3.91 4.05
CA LEU A 48 1.07 2.95 5.01
C LEU A 48 2.13 2.62 6.06
N SER A 49 1.68 2.32 7.27
CA SER A 49 2.52 1.68 8.27
C SER A 49 2.82 0.26 7.81
N ALA A 50 4.09 -0.06 7.58
CA ALA A 50 4.51 -1.41 7.19
C ALA A 50 4.24 -2.44 8.30
N GLU A 51 4.15 -1.99 9.56
CA GLU A 51 3.81 -2.87 10.67
C GLU A 51 2.33 -3.23 10.68
N THR A 52 1.44 -2.26 10.47
CA THR A 52 0.01 -2.45 10.72
C THR A 52 -0.84 -2.49 9.45
N GLY A 53 -0.27 -2.14 8.29
CA GLY A 53 -1.00 -1.97 7.02
C GLY A 53 -1.99 -0.80 7.03
N LYS A 54 -1.94 0.08 8.03
CA LYS A 54 -2.85 1.24 8.12
C LYS A 54 -2.37 2.35 7.22
N VAL A 55 -3.29 2.98 6.49
CA VAL A 55 -3.01 4.21 5.75
C VAL A 55 -2.67 5.31 6.75
N LEU A 56 -1.47 5.86 6.59
CA LEU A 56 -0.97 7.01 7.33
C LEU A 56 -1.37 8.30 6.63
N ASP A 57 -1.24 8.33 5.30
CA ASP A 57 -1.50 9.52 4.49
C ASP A 57 -1.85 9.14 3.04
N THR A 58 -2.49 10.05 2.30
CA THR A 58 -2.89 9.89 0.89
C THR A 58 -2.75 11.22 0.15
N ALA A 59 -2.06 11.20 -0.99
CA ALA A 59 -1.89 12.33 -1.89
C ALA A 59 -2.43 11.99 -3.28
N GLU A 60 -3.39 12.78 -3.77
CA GLU A 60 -4.13 12.52 -5.01
C GLU A 60 -3.57 13.29 -6.23
N LYS A 61 -2.61 14.20 -6.00
CA LYS A 61 -1.96 15.04 -7.02
C LYS A 61 -0.59 15.50 -6.53
N ALA A 62 0.48 14.99 -7.14
CA ALA A 62 1.85 15.47 -6.90
C ALA A 62 2.29 16.65 -7.79
N HIS A 63 1.39 17.18 -8.63
CA HIS A 63 1.68 18.30 -9.53
C HIS A 63 0.56 19.34 -9.51
N ASP A 64 0.83 20.46 -8.84
CA ASP A 64 0.49 21.82 -9.28
C ASP A 64 1.81 22.60 -9.40
#